data_AF-A0ABD3EUT6-F1
#
_entry.id   AF-A0ABD3EUT6-F1
#
_cell.length_a   1.000
_cell.length_b   1.000
_cell.length_c   1.000
_cell.angle_alpha   90.00
_cell.angle_beta   90.00
_cell.angle_gamma   90.00
#
_symmetry.space_group_name_H-M   'P 1'
#
loop_
_entity.id
_entity.type
_entity.pdbx_description
1 polymer ?
#
loop_
_entity_poly.entity_id
_entity_poly.type
_entity_poly.pdbx_seq_one_letter_code
_entity_poly.pdbx_strand_id
1 'polypeptide(L)'
;MERACIFIHGMGIDKEEPTNVDSFNYYWGNLTDHAPCCSSIKYAVLDTVNNSWTNDTQQFKVCDRALAVSGTSSDSVIKDTIIVTHSMGNLMLAGAIASGKCSLDSSTSWVGLAAPMKGSMGSDFVQASCAGETNDLLEQVADITGKCPPNTALVSLAYQGERFSSTEHNAAYTAAQEAYTANVTALMCSEGYSGLVSKYQAEFWVLGATMPHKSSDNDGMVEFESCAAGIPAAQFGDTWRSRFYRTKLNHYDSEFLYGDGLLSEAKMPVKWFECLL
;
A
#
# COMPACT_ATOMS: atom_id res chain seq x y z
N MET A 1 -7.14 -3.18 -24.46
CA MET A 1 -6.57 -4.53 -24.64
C MET A 1 -6.13 -4.99 -23.26
N GLU A 2 -6.50 -6.19 -22.87
CA GLU A 2 -6.14 -6.75 -21.56
C GLU A 2 -4.61 -6.94 -21.45
N ARG A 3 -4.08 -6.77 -20.24
CA ARG A 3 -2.65 -6.88 -19.91
C ARG A 3 -2.44 -7.84 -18.75
N ALA A 4 -1.24 -8.37 -18.59
CA ALA A 4 -0.95 -9.19 -17.42
C ALA A 4 -0.93 -8.31 -16.16
N CYS A 5 -1.48 -8.81 -15.05
CA CYS A 5 -1.59 -8.07 -13.80
C CYS A 5 -0.77 -8.72 -12.69
N ILE A 6 -0.09 -7.89 -11.90
CA ILE A 6 0.67 -8.32 -10.72
C ILE A 6 0.26 -7.51 -9.50
N PHE A 7 -0.13 -8.21 -8.45
CA PHE A 7 -0.54 -7.64 -7.17
C PHE A 7 0.57 -7.81 -6.14
N ILE A 8 0.99 -6.71 -5.52
CA ILE A 8 2.11 -6.63 -4.59
C ILE A 8 1.59 -6.11 -3.25
N HIS A 9 1.54 -7.00 -2.26
CA HIS A 9 0.96 -6.72 -0.95
C HIS A 9 1.84 -5.79 -0.09
N GLY A 10 1.24 -5.30 1.00
CA GLY A 10 1.89 -4.47 2.01
C GLY A 10 2.58 -5.27 3.11
N MET A 11 2.75 -4.65 4.27
CA MET A 11 3.31 -5.28 5.46
C MET A 11 2.39 -6.39 6.00
N GLY A 12 2.99 -7.46 6.53
CA GLY A 12 2.26 -8.46 7.33
C GLY A 12 2.43 -9.92 6.91
N ILE A 13 3.21 -10.20 5.87
CA ILE A 13 3.50 -11.57 5.41
C ILE A 13 4.92 -11.94 5.80
N ASP A 14 5.10 -13.01 6.59
CA ASP A 14 6.40 -13.51 7.06
C ASP A 14 6.90 -14.73 6.27
N LYS A 15 6.02 -15.38 5.52
CA LYS A 15 6.34 -16.51 4.65
C LYS A 15 6.24 -16.11 3.19
N GLU A 16 7.39 -15.97 2.55
CA GLU A 16 7.47 -15.69 1.11
C GLU A 16 7.27 -16.94 0.25
N GLU A 17 6.76 -16.74 -0.97
CA GLU A 17 6.70 -17.77 -2.00
C GLU A 17 7.89 -17.62 -2.96
N PRO A 18 8.45 -18.72 -3.50
CA PRO A 18 9.64 -18.68 -4.35
C PRO A 18 9.37 -18.04 -5.72
N THR A 19 8.11 -18.04 -6.17
CA THR A 19 7.65 -17.47 -7.44
C THR A 19 6.31 -16.76 -7.26
N ASN A 20 5.87 -16.01 -8.28
CA ASN A 20 4.50 -15.50 -8.32
C ASN A 20 3.48 -16.65 -8.24
N VAL A 21 2.40 -16.43 -7.50
CA VAL A 21 1.31 -17.41 -7.34
C VAL A 21 0.04 -16.95 -8.06
N ASP A 22 -0.87 -17.90 -8.33
CA ASP A 22 -2.13 -17.66 -9.04
C ASP A 22 -3.27 -17.16 -8.14
N SER A 23 -3.13 -17.30 -6.82
CA SER A 23 -4.14 -16.88 -5.85
C SER A 23 -3.51 -16.41 -4.57
N PHE A 24 -4.02 -15.31 -4.00
CA PHE A 24 -3.66 -14.87 -2.67
C PHE A 24 -4.87 -14.26 -1.94
N ASN A 25 -5.95 -15.03 -1.92
CA ASN A 25 -7.28 -14.59 -1.45
C ASN A 25 -7.31 -14.17 0.02
N TYR A 26 -6.34 -14.66 0.81
CA TYR A 26 -6.18 -14.23 2.20
C TYR A 26 -5.96 -12.71 2.31
N TYR A 27 -5.16 -12.14 1.40
CA TYR A 27 -4.83 -10.72 1.39
C TYR A 27 -5.77 -9.93 0.47
N TRP A 28 -5.91 -10.36 -0.79
CA TRP A 28 -6.56 -9.56 -1.83
C TRP A 28 -8.04 -9.88 -2.08
N GLY A 29 -8.59 -10.84 -1.33
CA GLY A 29 -9.89 -11.42 -1.68
C GLY A 29 -9.88 -12.12 -3.04
N ASN A 30 -11.07 -12.33 -3.62
CA ASN A 30 -11.20 -12.94 -4.95
C ASN A 30 -11.51 -11.87 -6.00
N LEU A 31 -10.56 -11.61 -6.89
CA LEU A 31 -10.67 -10.60 -7.95
C LEU A 31 -10.94 -11.19 -9.34
N THR A 32 -11.16 -12.51 -9.46
CA THR A 32 -11.24 -13.22 -10.75
C THR A 32 -12.26 -12.59 -11.70
N ASP A 33 -13.45 -12.23 -11.19
CA ASP A 33 -14.53 -11.64 -11.98
C ASP A 33 -14.56 -10.09 -11.90
N HIS A 34 -13.57 -9.48 -11.25
CA HIS A 34 -13.52 -8.06 -10.90
C HIS A 34 -12.31 -7.33 -11.51
N ALA A 35 -11.64 -7.95 -12.48
CA ALA A 35 -10.42 -7.43 -13.10
C ALA A 35 -10.49 -7.50 -14.64
N PRO A 36 -11.47 -6.83 -15.30
CA PRO A 36 -11.71 -6.95 -16.73
C PRO A 36 -10.57 -6.44 -17.62
N CYS A 37 -9.61 -5.72 -17.03
CA CYS A 37 -8.41 -5.24 -17.73
C CYS A 37 -7.24 -6.23 -17.70
N CYS A 38 -7.38 -7.32 -16.94
CA CYS A 38 -6.33 -8.29 -16.70
C CYS A 38 -6.53 -9.54 -17.56
N SER A 39 -5.57 -9.84 -18.44
CA SER A 39 -5.56 -11.11 -19.20
C SER A 39 -5.10 -12.29 -18.35
N SER A 40 -4.37 -11.99 -17.28
CA SER A 40 -3.97 -12.93 -16.22
C SER A 40 -3.70 -12.14 -14.95
N ILE A 41 -3.85 -12.80 -13.80
CA ILE A 41 -3.57 -12.23 -12.49
C ILE A 41 -2.52 -13.08 -11.79
N LYS A 42 -1.49 -12.41 -11.27
CA LYS A 42 -0.45 -12.99 -10.45
C LYS A 42 -0.32 -12.21 -9.15
N TYR A 43 0.16 -12.88 -8.12
CA TYR A 43 0.41 -12.27 -6.81
C TYR A 43 1.87 -12.47 -6.43
N ALA A 44 2.54 -11.38 -6.07
CA ALA A 44 3.87 -11.41 -5.48
C ALA A 44 3.72 -11.57 -3.96
N VAL A 45 4.14 -12.72 -3.42
CA VAL A 45 4.13 -13.00 -1.98
C VAL A 45 5.56 -12.94 -1.46
N LEU A 46 5.89 -11.87 -0.73
CA LEU A 46 7.23 -11.53 -0.25
C LEU A 46 7.24 -11.43 1.28
N ASP A 47 8.39 -11.71 1.89
CA ASP A 47 8.55 -11.49 3.34
C ASP A 47 8.62 -9.98 3.60
N THR A 48 7.53 -9.46 4.15
CA THR A 48 7.24 -8.06 4.47
C THR A 48 7.02 -7.87 5.97
N VAL A 49 7.49 -8.80 6.78
CA VAL A 49 7.61 -8.66 8.23
C VAL A 49 9.07 -8.44 8.59
N ASN A 50 9.97 -9.23 7.99
CA ASN A 50 11.39 -9.24 8.34
C ASN A 50 12.25 -8.34 7.45
N ASN A 51 11.70 -7.78 6.37
CA ASN A 51 12.42 -6.91 5.44
C ASN A 51 11.82 -5.51 5.39
N SER A 52 12.68 -4.49 5.36
CA SER A 52 12.28 -3.11 5.12
C SER A 52 12.00 -2.86 3.63
N TRP A 53 11.20 -1.85 3.32
CA TRP A 53 10.99 -1.43 1.92
C TRP A 53 12.25 -0.79 1.29
N THR A 54 13.19 -0.36 2.12
CA THR A 54 14.52 0.14 1.70
C THR A 54 15.55 -0.97 1.49
N ASN A 55 15.23 -2.22 1.82
CA ASN A 55 16.17 -3.33 1.70
C ASN A 55 16.46 -3.62 0.21
N ASP A 56 17.75 -3.64 -0.14
CA ASP A 56 18.22 -3.81 -1.52
C ASP A 56 17.74 -5.12 -2.17
N THR A 57 17.80 -6.22 -1.41
CA THR A 57 17.33 -7.54 -1.88
C THR A 57 15.82 -7.56 -2.02
N GLN A 58 15.09 -6.93 -1.10
CA GLN A 58 13.63 -6.82 -1.18
C GLN A 58 13.19 -6.04 -2.43
N GLN A 59 13.86 -4.92 -2.73
CA GLN A 59 13.62 -4.13 -3.93
C GLN A 59 13.90 -4.92 -5.21
N PHE A 60 14.99 -5.69 -5.25
CA PHE A 60 15.25 -6.62 -6.36
C PHE A 60 14.14 -7.65 -6.53
N LYS A 61 13.70 -8.29 -5.44
CA LYS A 61 12.60 -9.28 -5.49
C LYS A 61 11.33 -8.65 -6.07
N VAL A 62 10.99 -7.42 -5.69
CA VAL A 62 9.79 -6.72 -6.20
C VAL A 62 9.88 -6.52 -7.71
N CYS A 63 11.02 -6.04 -8.20
CA CYS A 63 11.25 -5.88 -9.64
C CYS A 63 11.20 -7.22 -10.39
N ASP A 64 11.89 -8.26 -9.88
CA ASP A 64 11.91 -9.59 -10.48
C ASP A 64 10.49 -10.17 -10.62
N ARG A 65 9.67 -10.03 -9.56
CA ARG A 65 8.28 -10.47 -9.55
C ARG A 65 7.44 -9.75 -10.60
N ALA A 66 7.63 -8.45 -10.79
CA ALA A 66 6.89 -7.67 -11.80
C ALA A 66 7.38 -7.97 -13.23
N LEU A 67 8.70 -8.10 -13.43
CA LEU A 67 9.31 -8.43 -14.73
C LEU A 67 8.84 -9.78 -15.27
N ALA A 68 8.72 -10.78 -14.37
CA ALA A 68 8.36 -12.16 -14.74
C ALA A 68 6.92 -12.35 -15.25
N VAL A 69 6.06 -11.34 -15.15
CA VAL A 69 4.62 -11.46 -15.43
C VAL A 69 4.30 -11.25 -16.91
N SER A 70 5.09 -10.43 -17.60
CA SER A 70 4.95 -10.20 -19.05
C SER A 70 6.16 -10.70 -19.81
N GLY A 71 5.93 -11.54 -20.83
CA GLY A 71 6.98 -12.05 -21.72
C GLY A 71 7.58 -10.99 -22.65
N THR A 72 7.03 -9.77 -22.67
CA THR A 72 7.56 -8.64 -23.45
C THR A 72 8.48 -7.74 -22.64
N SER A 73 8.56 -7.94 -21.31
CA SER A 73 9.54 -7.26 -20.46
C SER A 73 10.96 -7.55 -20.92
N SER A 74 11.86 -6.60 -20.70
CA SER A 74 13.32 -6.79 -20.85
C SER A 74 13.99 -6.81 -19.48
N ASP A 75 15.29 -7.12 -19.41
CA ASP A 75 16.04 -7.37 -18.16
C ASP A 75 15.72 -6.44 -16.97
N SER A 76 15.49 -5.14 -17.20
CA SER A 76 15.15 -4.17 -16.13
C SER A 76 13.98 -3.23 -16.48
N VAL A 77 13.22 -3.52 -17.53
CA VAL A 77 12.08 -2.66 -17.95
C VAL A 77 10.81 -3.49 -18.00
N ILE A 78 9.85 -3.14 -17.13
CA ILE A 78 8.55 -3.80 -17.02
C ILE A 78 7.64 -3.26 -18.12
N LYS A 79 7.13 -4.16 -18.97
CA LYS A 79 6.30 -3.82 -20.14
C LYS A 79 4.96 -4.54 -20.09
N ASP A 80 3.95 -3.92 -20.71
CA ASP A 80 2.62 -4.50 -20.97
C ASP A 80 1.96 -5.09 -19.71
N THR A 81 2.20 -4.45 -18.56
CA THR A 81 1.79 -4.95 -17.24
C THR A 81 0.93 -3.92 -16.51
N ILE A 82 -0.06 -4.38 -15.75
CA ILE A 82 -0.75 -3.55 -14.75
C ILE A 82 -0.23 -3.98 -13.38
N ILE A 83 0.44 -3.08 -12.69
CA ILE A 83 0.99 -3.31 -11.36
C ILE A 83 0.04 -2.72 -10.34
N VAL A 84 -0.46 -3.54 -9.42
CA VAL A 84 -1.33 -3.13 -8.32
C VAL A 84 -0.57 -3.28 -7.02
N THR A 85 -0.41 -2.21 -6.26
CA THR A 85 0.34 -2.24 -5.00
C THR A 85 -0.48 -1.70 -3.85
N HIS A 86 -0.43 -2.38 -2.70
CA HIS A 86 -1.09 -1.93 -1.48
C HIS A 86 -0.08 -1.60 -0.38
N SER A 87 -0.35 -0.55 0.39
CA SER A 87 0.40 -0.19 1.60
C SER A 87 1.91 -0.14 1.32
N MET A 88 2.74 -0.81 2.14
CA MET A 88 4.19 -0.91 1.96
C MET A 88 4.63 -1.44 0.58
N GLY A 89 3.78 -2.19 -0.14
CA GLY A 89 4.02 -2.63 -1.51
C GLY A 89 4.29 -1.48 -2.47
N ASN A 90 3.65 -0.33 -2.26
CA ASN A 90 3.91 0.87 -3.05
C ASN A 90 5.35 1.37 -2.81
N LEU A 91 5.79 1.46 -1.55
CA LEU A 91 7.14 1.90 -1.18
C LEU A 91 8.21 0.94 -1.69
N MET A 92 7.95 -0.36 -1.65
CA MET A 92 8.86 -1.37 -2.17
C MET A 92 9.10 -1.18 -3.68
N LEU A 93 8.04 -0.98 -4.46
CA LEU A 93 8.16 -0.73 -5.90
C LEU A 93 8.77 0.65 -6.18
N ALA A 94 8.33 1.70 -5.48
CA ALA A 94 8.85 3.06 -5.62
C ALA A 94 10.36 3.11 -5.32
N GLY A 95 10.77 2.48 -4.22
CA GLY A 95 12.17 2.38 -3.82
C GLY A 95 13.00 1.61 -4.84
N ALA A 96 12.48 0.52 -5.41
CA ALA A 96 13.17 -0.25 -6.43
C ALA A 96 13.34 0.53 -7.76
N ILE A 97 12.35 1.34 -8.14
CA ILE A 97 12.47 2.25 -9.30
C ILE A 97 13.47 3.36 -8.99
N ALA A 98 13.38 3.99 -7.83
CA ALA A 98 14.27 5.07 -7.40
C ALA A 98 15.75 4.61 -7.32
N SER A 99 16.00 3.37 -6.92
CA SER A 99 17.34 2.78 -6.88
C SER A 99 17.80 2.15 -8.20
N GLY A 100 17.00 2.26 -9.27
CA GLY A 100 17.35 1.80 -10.62
C GLY A 100 17.33 0.29 -10.81
N LYS A 101 16.64 -0.47 -9.94
CA LYS A 101 16.50 -1.94 -10.05
C LYS A 101 15.62 -2.32 -11.23
N CYS A 102 14.58 -1.54 -11.47
CA CYS A 102 13.74 -1.65 -12.65
C CYS A 102 13.11 -0.28 -13.01
N SER A 103 12.48 -0.21 -14.17
CA SER A 103 11.73 0.95 -14.65
C SER A 103 10.44 0.50 -15.34
N LEU A 104 9.49 1.42 -15.52
CA LEU A 104 8.22 1.15 -16.18
C LEU A 104 8.25 1.70 -17.61
N ASP A 105 7.86 0.87 -18.57
CA ASP A 105 7.58 1.35 -19.93
C ASP A 105 6.24 2.09 -19.98
N SER A 106 6.06 2.91 -21.01
CA SER A 106 4.78 3.56 -21.35
C SER A 106 3.58 2.62 -21.48
N SER A 107 3.80 1.33 -21.77
CA SER A 107 2.73 0.33 -21.84
C SER A 107 2.33 -0.27 -20.49
N THR A 108 3.02 0.11 -19.42
CA THR A 108 2.74 -0.32 -18.04
C THR A 108 1.87 0.71 -17.32
N SER A 109 0.98 0.23 -16.45
CA SER A 109 0.18 1.10 -15.58
C SER A 109 0.40 0.72 -14.12
N TRP A 110 0.55 1.71 -13.25
CA TRP A 110 0.67 1.50 -11.81
C TRP A 110 -0.57 2.01 -11.08
N VAL A 111 -1.27 1.09 -10.42
CA VAL A 111 -2.41 1.32 -9.54
C VAL A 111 -1.94 1.24 -8.09
N GLY A 112 -1.92 2.39 -7.39
CA GLY A 112 -1.51 2.48 -6.00
C GLY A 112 -2.68 2.52 -5.02
N LEU A 113 -2.58 1.79 -3.91
CA LEU A 113 -3.61 1.69 -2.88
C LEU A 113 -3.00 1.98 -1.50
N ALA A 114 -3.55 2.95 -0.77
CA ALA A 114 -3.22 3.23 0.63
C ALA A 114 -1.70 3.32 0.93
N ALA A 115 -0.95 3.99 0.06
CA ALA A 115 0.51 4.02 0.14
C ALA A 115 1.03 4.85 1.33
N PRO A 116 1.96 4.39 2.16
CA PRO A 116 2.60 5.23 3.16
C PRO A 116 3.80 5.99 2.57
N MET A 117 3.61 6.84 1.54
CA MET A 117 4.76 7.50 0.86
C MET A 117 5.53 8.49 1.74
N LYS A 118 4.97 8.90 2.86
CA LYS A 118 5.64 9.66 3.93
C LYS A 118 5.74 8.86 5.24
N GLY A 119 5.54 7.55 5.20
CA GLY A 119 5.42 6.70 6.38
C GLY A 119 4.04 6.74 7.03
N SER A 120 3.96 6.24 8.27
CA SER A 120 2.72 6.06 9.03
C SER A 120 2.96 6.46 10.49
N MET A 121 2.10 7.32 11.04
CA MET A 121 2.16 7.61 12.49
C MET A 121 1.82 6.39 13.33
N GLY A 122 1.17 5.37 12.76
CA GLY A 122 1.00 4.07 13.41
C GLY A 122 2.33 3.38 13.68
N SER A 123 3.31 3.50 12.78
CA SER A 123 4.68 3.00 13.02
C SER A 123 5.33 3.73 14.20
N ASP A 124 5.33 5.06 14.16
CA ASP A 124 5.91 5.90 15.22
C ASP A 124 5.26 5.61 16.58
N PHE A 125 3.93 5.47 16.60
CA PHE A 125 3.19 5.14 17.80
C PHE A 125 3.64 3.80 18.40
N VAL A 126 3.76 2.74 17.59
CA VAL A 126 4.18 1.42 18.07
C VAL A 126 5.63 1.44 18.53
N GLN A 127 6.52 2.12 17.82
CA GLN A 127 7.92 2.27 18.22
C GLN A 127 8.07 3.01 19.56
N ALA A 128 7.31 4.11 19.74
CA ALA A 128 7.23 4.84 21.01
C ALA A 128 6.74 3.93 22.15
N SER A 129 5.71 3.16 21.87
CA SER A 129 5.06 2.29 22.84
C SER A 129 5.98 1.16 23.29
N CYS A 130 6.68 0.52 22.36
CA CYS A 130 7.66 -0.51 22.68
C CYS A 130 8.91 0.03 23.38
N ALA A 131 9.17 1.34 23.31
CA ALA A 131 10.18 2.03 24.11
C ALA A 131 9.67 2.42 25.52
N GLY A 132 8.40 2.14 25.86
CA GLY A 132 7.81 2.40 27.17
C GLY A 132 7.26 3.82 27.36
N GLU A 133 6.94 4.53 26.27
CA GLU A 133 6.57 5.95 26.32
C GLU A 133 5.05 6.22 26.40
N THR A 134 4.18 5.23 26.19
CA THR A 134 2.72 5.41 25.98
C THR A 134 1.88 4.35 26.71
N ASN A 135 2.02 4.22 28.02
CA ASN A 135 1.38 3.11 28.78
C ASN A 135 -0.15 3.00 28.62
N ASP A 136 -0.91 4.10 28.68
CA ASP A 136 -2.38 4.03 28.69
C ASP A 136 -3.02 3.81 27.31
N LEU A 137 -2.31 4.19 26.24
CA LEU A 137 -2.79 4.08 24.86
C LEU A 137 -2.35 2.77 24.21
N LEU A 138 -1.18 2.26 24.61
CA LEU A 138 -0.63 1.00 24.11
C LEU A 138 -1.56 -0.18 24.42
N GLU A 139 -2.15 -0.27 25.61
CA GLU A 139 -3.06 -1.38 25.95
C GLU A 139 -4.26 -1.48 25.01
N GLN A 140 -4.74 -0.37 24.45
CA GLN A 140 -5.90 -0.35 23.55
C GLN A 140 -5.58 -0.81 22.13
N VAL A 141 -4.31 -0.74 21.72
CA VAL A 141 -3.90 -1.05 20.34
C VAL A 141 -2.80 -2.11 20.24
N ALA A 142 -2.23 -2.58 21.35
CA ALA A 142 -1.19 -3.61 21.37
C ALA A 142 -1.65 -4.93 20.73
N ASP A 143 -2.91 -5.31 20.96
CA ASP A 143 -3.51 -6.49 20.36
C ASP A 143 -3.69 -6.35 18.84
N ILE A 144 -3.66 -5.11 18.34
CA ILE A 144 -3.96 -4.75 16.95
C ILE A 144 -2.66 -4.57 16.14
N THR A 145 -1.71 -3.81 16.68
CA THR A 145 -0.49 -3.40 15.95
C THR A 145 0.66 -4.39 16.05
N GLY A 146 0.51 -5.42 16.89
CA GLY A 146 1.51 -6.48 17.08
C GLY A 146 2.31 -6.34 18.37
N LYS A 147 3.04 -7.41 18.69
CA LYS A 147 3.85 -7.55 19.92
C LYS A 147 5.17 -6.77 19.79
N CYS A 148 5.63 -6.21 20.91
CA CYS A 148 7.00 -5.71 21.02
C CYS A 148 8.03 -6.87 21.06
N PRO A 149 9.25 -6.67 20.52
CA PRO A 149 9.73 -5.48 19.80
C PRO A 149 9.07 -5.34 18.40
N PRO A 150 8.97 -4.12 17.86
CA PRO A 150 8.43 -3.91 16.53
C PRO A 150 9.26 -4.66 15.49
N ASN A 151 8.60 -5.23 14.48
CA ASN A 151 9.29 -5.94 13.39
C ASN A 151 10.01 -4.97 12.43
N THR A 152 10.92 -5.50 11.61
CA THR A 152 11.75 -4.72 10.68
C THR A 152 10.93 -3.87 9.72
N ALA A 153 9.86 -4.43 9.16
CA ALA A 153 9.00 -3.73 8.23
C ALA A 153 8.32 -2.53 8.88
N LEU A 154 7.73 -2.71 10.07
CA LEU A 154 7.07 -1.66 10.83
C LEU A 154 8.05 -0.53 11.15
N VAL A 155 9.24 -0.85 11.66
CA VAL A 155 10.28 0.16 11.93
C VAL A 155 10.60 0.98 10.68
N SER A 156 10.66 0.34 9.51
CA SER A 156 10.94 1.03 8.25
C SER A 156 9.81 1.94 7.75
N LEU A 157 8.63 1.91 8.37
CA LEU A 157 7.48 2.75 8.03
C LEU A 157 7.36 4.01 8.91
N ALA A 158 8.39 4.32 9.71
CA ALA A 158 8.45 5.57 10.47
C ALA A 158 8.14 6.78 9.58
N TYR A 159 7.38 7.72 10.11
CA TYR A 159 6.92 8.89 9.40
C TYR A 159 8.09 9.82 9.05
N GLN A 160 8.10 10.29 7.81
CA GLN A 160 9.18 11.11 7.27
C GLN A 160 9.30 12.42 8.06
N GLY A 161 10.52 12.70 8.54
CA GLY A 161 10.84 13.87 9.35
C GLY A 161 10.53 13.73 10.84
N GLU A 162 9.92 12.62 11.27
CA GLU A 162 9.72 12.32 12.68
C GLU A 162 10.93 11.65 13.31
N ARG A 163 10.92 11.55 14.65
CA ARG A 163 12.08 11.12 15.45
C ARG A 163 12.60 9.71 15.14
N PHE A 164 11.75 8.83 14.60
CA PHE A 164 12.12 7.46 14.25
C PHE A 164 12.61 7.32 12.81
N SER A 165 12.56 8.40 12.00
CA SER A 165 13.07 8.42 10.65
C SER A 165 14.43 9.11 10.57
N SER A 166 15.45 8.40 10.09
CA SER A 166 16.80 8.93 9.91
C SER A 166 16.91 9.85 8.68
N THR A 167 17.98 10.62 8.57
CA THR A 167 18.25 11.43 7.37
C THR A 167 18.29 10.59 6.09
N GLU A 168 18.89 9.40 6.15
CA GLU A 168 18.95 8.47 5.02
C GLU A 168 17.55 7.95 4.66
N HIS A 169 16.74 7.62 5.66
CA HIS A 169 15.37 7.16 5.46
C HIS A 169 14.49 8.26 4.86
N ASN A 170 14.66 9.50 5.32
CA ASN A 170 13.99 10.67 4.74
C ASN A 170 14.38 10.93 3.28
N ALA A 171 15.66 10.72 2.93
CA ALA A 171 16.11 10.81 1.55
C ALA A 171 15.52 9.69 0.69
N ALA A 172 15.44 8.47 1.21
CA ALA A 172 14.80 7.34 0.52
C ALA A 172 13.32 7.61 0.24
N TYR A 173 12.58 8.18 1.21
CA TYR A 173 11.18 8.57 0.99
C TYR A 173 11.05 9.61 -0.12
N THR A 174 11.93 10.62 -0.13
CA THR A 174 11.91 11.66 -1.17
C THR A 174 12.11 11.05 -2.56
N ALA A 175 13.10 10.17 -2.72
CA ALA A 175 13.35 9.49 -3.99
C ALA A 175 12.19 8.55 -4.39
N ALA A 176 11.60 7.84 -3.43
CA ALA A 176 10.42 7.01 -3.66
C ALA A 176 9.19 7.84 -4.08
N GLN A 177 8.95 9.00 -3.46
CA GLN A 177 7.86 9.91 -3.84
C GLN A 177 8.03 10.44 -5.27
N GLU A 178 9.26 10.79 -5.67
CA GLU A 178 9.56 11.20 -7.05
C GLU A 178 9.27 10.06 -8.05
N ALA A 179 9.75 8.84 -7.77
CA ALA A 179 9.46 7.68 -8.60
C ALA A 179 7.96 7.36 -8.65
N TYR A 180 7.26 7.45 -7.51
CA TYR A 180 5.84 7.18 -7.38
C TYR A 180 5.01 8.17 -8.20
N THR A 181 5.17 9.46 -7.94
CA THR A 181 4.36 10.51 -8.58
C THR A 181 4.63 10.66 -10.07
N ALA A 182 5.84 10.31 -10.55
CA ALA A 182 6.16 10.30 -11.97
C ALA A 182 5.50 9.13 -12.74
N ASN A 183 5.15 8.03 -12.06
CA ASN A 183 4.74 6.79 -12.72
C ASN A 183 3.32 6.30 -12.36
N VAL A 184 2.76 6.73 -11.23
CA VAL A 184 1.44 6.27 -10.78
C VAL A 184 0.36 6.69 -11.77
N THR A 185 -0.39 5.71 -12.25
CA THR A 185 -1.47 5.91 -13.22
C THR A 185 -2.81 6.15 -12.53
N ALA A 186 -3.02 5.52 -11.38
CA ALA A 186 -4.25 5.60 -10.60
C ALA A 186 -3.96 5.40 -9.12
N LEU A 187 -4.75 6.02 -8.26
CA LEU A 187 -4.47 6.07 -6.84
C LEU A 187 -5.75 6.05 -6.00
N MET A 188 -5.80 5.15 -5.02
CA MET A 188 -6.83 5.12 -3.99
C MET A 188 -6.21 5.54 -2.66
N CYS A 189 -6.65 6.69 -2.14
CA CYS A 189 -6.26 7.21 -0.83
C CYS A 189 -7.51 7.50 0.00
N SER A 190 -7.51 7.08 1.27
CA SER A 190 -8.65 7.35 2.15
C SER A 190 -8.45 8.62 2.96
N GLU A 191 -9.50 9.41 3.10
CA GLU A 191 -9.60 10.50 4.06
C GLU A 191 -10.43 10.10 5.30
N GLY A 192 -10.70 8.80 5.49
CA GLY A 192 -11.41 8.37 6.69
C GLY A 192 -11.47 6.85 6.88
N TYR A 193 -11.35 6.43 8.13
CA TYR A 193 -11.25 5.03 8.55
C TYR A 193 -12.59 4.36 8.87
N SER A 194 -13.71 4.98 8.49
CA SER A 194 -15.04 4.44 8.81
C SER A 194 -15.31 3.06 8.20
N GLY A 195 -14.71 2.79 7.03
CA GLY A 195 -14.63 1.47 6.42
C GLY A 195 -15.95 0.86 5.96
N LEU A 196 -15.84 -0.34 5.40
CA LEU A 196 -16.91 -1.26 5.09
C LEU A 196 -17.36 -1.99 6.36
N VAL A 197 -18.55 -2.60 6.31
CA VAL A 197 -19.00 -3.49 7.38
C VAL A 197 -18.19 -4.78 7.28
N SER A 198 -17.24 -4.95 8.18
CA SER A 198 -16.32 -6.08 8.20
C SER A 198 -15.90 -6.43 9.63
N LYS A 199 -15.22 -7.57 9.82
CA LYS A 199 -14.70 -7.98 11.13
C LYS A 199 -13.58 -7.06 11.65
N TYR A 200 -12.95 -6.27 10.78
CA TYR A 200 -11.87 -5.34 11.13
C TYR A 200 -12.35 -3.90 11.34
N GLN A 201 -13.63 -3.60 11.10
CA GLN A 201 -14.14 -2.24 11.15
C GLN A 201 -13.89 -1.57 12.52
N ALA A 202 -14.24 -2.26 13.60
CA ALA A 202 -14.07 -1.73 14.96
C ALA A 202 -12.60 -1.51 15.31
N GLU A 203 -11.71 -2.37 14.82
CA GLU A 203 -10.26 -2.27 15.00
C GLU A 203 -9.73 -0.96 14.41
N PHE A 204 -10.04 -0.68 13.14
CA PHE A 204 -9.62 0.57 12.51
C PHE A 204 -10.30 1.82 13.08
N TRP A 205 -11.48 1.70 13.68
CA TRP A 205 -12.07 2.81 14.42
C TRP A 205 -11.26 3.16 15.67
N VAL A 206 -10.74 2.15 16.38
CA VAL A 206 -9.85 2.37 17.52
C VAL A 206 -8.53 2.97 17.05
N LEU A 207 -7.91 2.41 16.01
CA LEU A 207 -6.63 2.91 15.50
C LEU A 207 -6.73 4.37 15.04
N GLY A 208 -7.69 4.67 14.14
CA GLY A 208 -7.87 6.01 13.61
C GLY A 208 -8.27 7.07 14.65
N ALA A 209 -8.88 6.66 15.77
CA ALA A 209 -9.27 7.55 16.85
C ALA A 209 -8.20 7.75 17.92
N THR A 210 -7.33 6.75 18.14
CA THR A 210 -6.37 6.76 19.26
C THR A 210 -4.96 7.12 18.80
N MET A 211 -4.53 6.69 17.61
CA MET A 211 -3.18 7.00 17.14
C MET A 211 -3.00 8.50 16.88
N PRO A 212 -1.82 9.06 17.17
CA PRO A 212 -1.52 10.48 17.00
C PRO A 212 -1.26 10.82 15.51
N HIS A 213 -2.25 10.58 14.65
CA HIS A 213 -2.18 10.90 13.23
C HIS A 213 -1.92 12.38 12.99
N LYS A 214 -1.27 12.71 11.87
CA LYS A 214 -1.04 14.11 11.47
C LYS A 214 -2.33 14.87 11.16
N SER A 215 -3.41 14.16 10.84
CA SER A 215 -4.73 14.72 10.58
C SER A 215 -5.84 13.70 10.86
N SER A 216 -7.09 14.16 10.90
CA SER A 216 -8.28 13.29 10.92
C SER A 216 -8.45 12.48 9.63
N ASP A 217 -7.75 12.87 8.57
CA ASP A 217 -7.91 12.31 7.24
C ASP A 217 -6.91 11.15 7.10
N ASN A 218 -7.33 9.97 7.55
CA ASN A 218 -6.52 8.76 7.56
C ASN A 218 -7.39 7.51 7.38
N ASP A 219 -6.79 6.41 6.94
CA ASP A 219 -7.44 5.10 6.81
C ASP A 219 -7.35 4.24 8.09
N GLY A 220 -6.89 4.82 9.19
CA GLY A 220 -6.64 4.17 10.47
C GLY A 220 -5.17 3.76 10.64
N MET A 221 -4.36 3.80 9.59
CA MET A 221 -2.93 3.52 9.64
C MET A 221 -2.11 4.56 8.89
N VAL A 222 -2.60 5.01 7.74
CA VAL A 222 -1.91 5.90 6.82
C VAL A 222 -2.75 7.15 6.60
N GLU A 223 -2.10 8.30 6.75
CA GLU A 223 -2.68 9.60 6.49
C GLU A 223 -2.89 9.82 4.98
N PHE A 224 -3.99 10.50 4.61
CA PHE A 224 -4.29 10.84 3.22
C PHE A 224 -3.11 11.56 2.54
N GLU A 225 -2.45 12.50 3.24
CA GLU A 225 -1.28 13.20 2.70
C GLU A 225 -0.06 12.31 2.49
N SER A 226 0.10 11.27 3.30
CA SER A 226 1.14 10.26 3.11
C SER A 226 0.84 9.43 1.87
N CYS A 227 -0.42 9.07 1.64
CA CYS A 227 -0.85 8.36 0.43
C CYS A 227 -0.79 9.18 -0.85
N ALA A 228 -1.22 10.45 -0.79
CA ALA A 228 -1.23 11.31 -1.96
C ALA A 228 0.19 11.69 -2.43
N ALA A 229 1.22 11.55 -1.59
CA ALA A 229 2.61 11.81 -1.95
C ALA A 229 2.85 13.20 -2.58
N GLY A 230 2.06 14.20 -2.20
CA GLY A 230 2.12 15.56 -2.77
C GLY A 230 1.26 15.78 -4.02
N ILE A 231 0.58 14.76 -4.55
CA ILE A 231 -0.48 14.96 -5.55
C ILE A 231 -1.61 15.80 -4.91
N PRO A 232 -1.99 16.94 -5.52
CA PRO A 232 -2.99 17.82 -4.93
C PRO A 232 -4.34 17.12 -4.69
N ALA A 233 -4.93 17.32 -3.51
CA ALA A 233 -6.23 16.75 -3.15
C ALA A 233 -7.34 17.11 -4.16
N ALA A 234 -7.24 18.27 -4.84
CA ALA A 234 -8.18 18.69 -5.88
C ALA A 234 -8.18 17.79 -7.13
N GLN A 235 -7.17 16.95 -7.33
CA GLN A 235 -7.15 15.94 -8.39
C GLN A 235 -7.93 14.67 -8.02
N PHE A 236 -8.27 14.51 -6.73
CA PHE A 236 -9.01 13.35 -6.25
C PHE A 236 -10.51 13.61 -6.26
N GLY A 237 -11.27 12.67 -6.81
CA GLY A 237 -12.73 12.66 -6.71
C GLY A 237 -13.21 11.67 -5.64
N ASP A 238 -14.44 11.87 -5.18
CA ASP A 238 -15.08 11.12 -4.08
C ASP A 238 -15.94 9.94 -4.55
N THR A 239 -15.85 9.59 -5.84
CA THR A 239 -16.57 8.46 -6.44
C THR A 239 -15.62 7.50 -7.14
N TRP A 240 -16.01 6.22 -7.20
CA TRP A 240 -15.28 5.13 -7.87
C TRP A 240 -15.00 5.35 -9.36
N ARG A 241 -15.55 6.40 -9.98
CA ARG A 241 -15.26 6.79 -11.36
C ARG A 241 -13.97 7.63 -11.48
N SER A 242 -13.44 8.09 -10.35
CA SER A 242 -12.29 8.99 -10.31
C SER A 242 -11.01 8.18 -10.35
N ARG A 243 -10.13 8.47 -11.31
CA ARG A 243 -8.82 7.80 -11.41
C ARG A 243 -7.99 7.96 -10.13
N PHE A 244 -8.01 9.15 -9.56
CA PHE A 244 -7.53 9.41 -8.21
C PHE A 244 -8.75 9.46 -7.30
N TYR A 245 -8.91 8.41 -6.51
CA TYR A 245 -10.12 8.13 -5.75
C TYR A 245 -9.85 8.38 -4.29
N ARG A 246 -10.60 9.35 -3.76
CA ARG A 246 -10.61 9.69 -2.35
C ARG A 246 -11.74 8.95 -1.66
N THR A 247 -11.37 8.13 -0.69
CA THR A 247 -12.28 7.15 -0.10
C THR A 247 -12.54 7.42 1.38
N LYS A 248 -13.46 6.64 1.96
CA LYS A 248 -13.68 6.53 3.41
C LYS A 248 -13.51 5.08 3.88
N LEU A 249 -12.61 4.37 3.21
CA LEU A 249 -12.22 3.00 3.51
C LEU A 249 -11.22 2.99 4.66
N ASN A 250 -11.25 1.96 5.51
CA ASN A 250 -10.10 1.71 6.37
C ASN A 250 -8.97 1.07 5.54
N HIS A 251 -7.79 0.92 6.15
CA HIS A 251 -6.60 0.43 5.45
C HIS A 251 -6.85 -0.91 4.75
N TYR A 252 -7.45 -1.89 5.44
CA TYR A 252 -7.69 -3.23 4.89
C TYR A 252 -8.81 -3.29 3.86
N ASP A 253 -9.81 -2.41 3.91
CA ASP A 253 -10.85 -2.41 2.88
C ASP A 253 -10.29 -2.01 1.50
N SER A 254 -9.13 -1.34 1.46
CA SER A 254 -8.41 -1.05 0.21
C SER A 254 -7.83 -2.31 -0.45
N GLU A 255 -7.78 -3.44 0.25
CA GLU A 255 -7.33 -4.75 -0.25
C GLU A 255 -8.42 -5.51 -1.02
N PHE A 256 -9.59 -4.90 -1.24
CA PHE A 256 -10.76 -5.47 -1.95
C PHE A 256 -11.49 -6.61 -1.20
N LEU A 257 -10.97 -7.06 -0.06
CA LEU A 257 -11.43 -8.26 0.65
C LEU A 257 -12.94 -8.30 0.96
N TYR A 258 -13.53 -7.13 1.23
CA TYR A 258 -14.94 -7.00 1.64
C TYR A 258 -15.86 -6.42 0.57
N GLY A 259 -15.41 -6.34 -0.67
CA GLY A 259 -16.22 -5.84 -1.77
C GLY A 259 -16.50 -4.34 -1.70
N ASP A 260 -17.71 -3.94 -2.08
CA ASP A 260 -18.15 -2.54 -2.13
C ASP A 260 -19.19 -2.21 -1.05
N GLY A 261 -19.19 -0.95 -0.65
CA GLY A 261 -20.19 -0.36 0.21
C GLY A 261 -21.53 -0.17 -0.51
N LEU A 262 -22.62 -0.49 0.18
CA LEU A 262 -23.97 -0.43 -0.38
C LEU A 262 -24.54 1.00 -0.50
N LEU A 263 -24.06 1.93 0.32
CA LEU A 263 -24.68 3.25 0.53
C LEU A 263 -23.71 4.43 0.34
N SER A 264 -22.47 4.20 -0.11
CA SER A 264 -21.47 5.25 -0.24
C SER A 264 -20.59 5.01 -1.46
N GLU A 265 -20.61 5.94 -2.42
CA GLU A 265 -19.72 5.90 -3.58
C GLU A 265 -18.25 6.17 -3.22
N ALA A 266 -17.96 6.63 -2.00
CA ALA A 266 -16.62 6.77 -1.44
C ALA A 266 -16.09 5.46 -0.79
N LYS A 267 -16.85 4.36 -0.89
CA LYS A 267 -16.47 3.05 -0.34
C LYS A 267 -16.66 1.93 -1.37
N MET A 268 -16.25 2.12 -2.61
CA MET A 268 -16.44 1.15 -3.70
C MET A 268 -15.09 0.76 -4.33
N PRO A 269 -14.19 0.08 -3.58
CA PRO A 269 -12.85 -0.25 -4.06
C PRO A 269 -12.87 -1.24 -5.22
N VAL A 270 -13.77 -2.23 -5.22
CA VAL A 270 -13.84 -3.25 -6.28
C VAL A 270 -14.34 -2.64 -7.56
N LYS A 271 -15.47 -1.92 -7.49
CA LYS A 271 -16.02 -1.22 -8.66
C LYS A 271 -15.07 -0.17 -9.23
N TRP A 272 -14.30 0.50 -8.37
CA TRP A 272 -13.26 1.42 -8.81
C TRP A 272 -12.22 0.70 -9.66
N PHE A 273 -11.74 -0.46 -9.19
CA PHE A 273 -10.74 -1.24 -9.93
C PHE A 273 -11.29 -1.79 -11.26
N GLU A 274 -12.54 -2.27 -11.28
CA GLU A 274 -13.20 -2.76 -12.50
C GLU A 274 -13.29 -1.71 -13.61
N CYS A 275 -13.39 -0.43 -13.24
CA CYS A 275 -13.66 0.67 -14.16
C CYS A 275 -12.45 1.56 -14.44
N LEU A 276 -11.25 1.17 -13.97
CA LEU A 276 -10.10 2.07 -13.86
C LEU A 276 -9.33 2.28 -15.17
N LEU A 277 -9.29 1.27 -16.04
CA LEU A 277 -8.36 1.17 -17.18
C LEU A 277 -9.03 0.76 -18.49
#